data_AF-A0A965PJE7-F1
#
_entry.id   AF-A0A965PJE7-F1
#
_cell.length_a   1.000
_cell.length_b   1.000
_cell.length_c   1.000
_cell.angle_alpha   90.00
_cell.angle_beta   90.00
_cell.angle_gamma   90.00
#
_symmetry.space_group_name_H-M   'P 1'
#
loop_
_entity.id
_entity.type
_entity.pdbx_description
1 polymer ?
#
loop_
_entity_poly.entity_id
_entity_poly.type
_entity_poly.pdbx_seq_one_letter_code
_entity_poly.pdbx_strand_id
1 'polypeptide(L)' 'LVNGKAIWDDQAVWKQIGEIGKACGLEWAGDWKTFKEYPHFQYTGGMTIAQLQTGAVIV' A
#
# COMPACT_ATOMS: atom_id res chain seq x y z
N LEU A 1 -4.01 -14.58 10.50
CA LEU A 1 -3.17 -15.13 11.60
C LEU A 1 -3.08 -16.63 11.44
N VAL A 2 -1.92 -17.24 11.60
CA VAL A 2 -1.77 -18.70 11.73
C VAL A 2 -1.26 -18.97 13.14
N ASN A 3 -2.01 -19.75 13.91
CA ASN A 3 -1.70 -20.06 15.32
C ASN A 3 -1.43 -18.80 16.17
N GLY A 4 -2.26 -17.77 15.99
CA GLY A 4 -2.13 -16.50 16.74
C GLY A 4 -0.98 -15.60 16.29
N LYS A 5 -0.21 -15.97 15.26
CA LYS A 5 0.89 -15.16 14.73
C LYS A 5 0.52 -14.50 13.41
N ALA A 6 1.04 -13.30 13.19
CA ALA A 6 0.99 -12.63 11.89
C ALA A 6 1.77 -13.45 10.86
N ILE A 7 1.24 -13.49 9.64
CA ILE A 7 1.84 -14.15 8.50
C ILE A 7 2.45 -13.03 7.66
N TRP A 8 3.77 -13.00 7.56
CA TRP A 8 4.50 -11.93 6.88
C TRP A 8 5.03 -12.35 5.51
N ASP A 9 5.12 -13.65 5.26
CA ASP A 9 5.79 -14.28 4.13
C ASP A 9 4.83 -14.91 3.10
N ASP A 10 3.51 -14.82 3.34
CA ASP A 10 2.50 -15.31 2.40
C ASP A 10 2.19 -14.25 1.33
N GLN A 11 2.84 -14.40 0.18
CA GLN A 11 2.69 -13.48 -0.96
C GLN A 11 1.29 -13.52 -1.57
N ALA A 12 0.56 -14.64 -1.49
CA ALA A 12 -0.78 -14.75 -2.06
C ALA A 12 -1.77 -13.92 -1.22
N VAL A 13 -1.67 -14.02 0.10
CA VAL A 13 -2.43 -13.20 1.04
C VAL A 13 -2.09 -11.71 0.85
N TRP A 14 -0.80 -11.37 0.77
CA TRP A 14 -0.38 -9.99 0.53
C TRP A 14 -0.91 -9.42 -0.78
N LYS A 15 -0.88 -10.20 -1.87
CA LYS A 15 -1.45 -9.79 -3.14
C LYS A 15 -2.94 -9.51 -3.02
N GLN A 16 -3.70 -10.39 -2.35
CA GLN A 16 -5.13 -10.17 -2.12
C GLN A 16 -5.40 -8.90 -1.31
N ILE A 17 -4.65 -8.67 -0.23
CA ILE A 17 -4.75 -7.46 0.60
C ILE A 17 -4.40 -6.22 -0.21
N GLY A 18 -3.35 -6.29 -1.03
CA GLY A 18 -2.94 -5.23 -1.95
C GLY A 18 -4.03 -4.82 -2.93
N GLU A 19 -4.66 -5.78 -3.59
CA GLU A 19 -5.79 -5.51 -4.50
C GLU A 19 -6.99 -4.90 -3.77
N ILE A 20 -7.30 -5.34 -2.55
CA ILE A 20 -8.37 -4.75 -1.73
C ILE A 20 -8.05 -3.30 -1.36
N GLY A 21 -6.83 -3.02 -0.88
CA GLY A 21 -6.43 -1.66 -0.51
C GLY A 21 -6.48 -0.71 -1.71
N LYS A 22 -6.05 -1.17 -2.88
CA LYS A 22 -6.17 -0.42 -4.14
C LYS A 22 -7.62 -0.17 -4.53
N ALA A 23 -8.51 -1.14 -4.37
CA ALA A 23 -9.95 -0.96 -4.61
C ALA A 23 -10.58 0.07 -3.66
N CYS A 24 -10.00 0.26 -2.47
CA CYS A 24 -10.38 1.33 -1.53
C CYS A 24 -9.76 2.71 -1.86
N GLY A 25 -8.99 2.84 -2.94
CA GLY A 25 -8.35 4.09 -3.35
C GLY A 25 -7.00 4.37 -2.69
N LEU A 26 -6.37 3.38 -2.07
CA LEU A 26 -5.03 3.49 -1.50
C LEU A 26 -3.96 3.11 -2.53
N GLU A 27 -2.78 3.70 -2.40
CA GLU A 27 -1.56 3.19 -3.04
C GLU A 27 -0.94 2.12 -2.14
N TRP A 28 -0.47 1.03 -2.74
CA TRP A 28 0.15 -0.10 -2.05
C TRP A 28 1.65 -0.22 -2.39
N ALA A 29 2.51 -0.27 -1.37
CA ALA A 29 3.95 -0.37 -1.58
C ALA A 29 4.43 -1.74 -2.12
N GLY A 30 3.57 -2.75 -2.15
CA GLY A 30 3.84 -4.02 -2.84
C GLY A 30 4.06 -3.85 -4.36
N ASP A 31 3.50 -2.79 -4.95
CA ASP A 31 3.62 -2.47 -6.37
C ASP A 31 4.83 -1.58 -6.70
N TRP A 32 5.58 -1.10 -5.70
CA TRP A 32 6.77 -0.27 -5.92
C TRP A 32 7.87 -1.00 -6.69
N LYS A 33 8.69 -0.26 -7.45
CA LYS A 33 9.79 -0.83 -8.23
C LYS A 33 10.96 -1.31 -7.36
N THR A 34 11.22 -0.58 -6.27
CA THR A 34 12.29 -0.85 -5.29
C THR A 34 11.72 -0.69 -3.88
N PHE A 35 12.37 -1.29 -2.89
CA PHE A 35 11.94 -1.23 -1.48
C PHE A 35 10.48 -1.64 -1.27
N LYS A 36 10.06 -2.73 -1.92
CA LYS A 36 8.71 -3.28 -1.76
C LYS A 36 8.46 -3.63 -0.30
N GLU A 37 7.38 -3.07 0.25
CA GLU A 37 6.94 -3.32 1.61
C GLU A 37 5.45 -3.69 1.59
N TYR A 38 5.14 -4.96 1.81
CA TYR A 38 3.77 -5.43 1.65
C TYR A 38 2.75 -4.89 2.67
N PRO A 39 3.12 -4.59 3.93
CA PRO A 39 2.17 -3.99 4.88
C PRO A 39 1.85 -2.50 4.64
N HIS A 40 2.65 -1.77 3.85
CA HIS A 40 2.49 -0.31 3.72
C HIS A 40 1.45 0.08 2.68
N PHE A 41 0.53 0.95 3.12
CA PHE A 41 -0.46 1.62 2.29
C PHE A 41 -0.43 3.12 2.57
N GLN A 42 -0.66 3.91 1.53
CA GLN A 42 -0.75 5.36 1.67
C GLN A 42 -1.92 5.91 0.87
N TYR A 43 -2.55 6.94 1.40
CA TYR A 43 -3.57 7.69 0.69
C TYR A 43 -2.95 8.96 0.12
N THR A 44 -2.99 9.09 -1.21
CA THR A 44 -2.43 10.26 -1.91
C THR A 44 -3.47 11.06 -2.70
N GLY A 45 -4.72 10.61 -2.72
CA GLY A 45 -5.75 11.21 -3.60
C GLY A 45 -5.39 11.14 -5.09
N GLY A 46 -4.56 10.18 -5.51
CA GLY A 46 -4.05 10.07 -6.88
C GLY A 46 -2.86 10.97 -7.21
N MET A 47 -2.35 11.74 -6.23
CA MET A 47 -1.15 12.55 -6.38
C MET A 47 0.12 11.75 -6.13
N THR A 48 1.24 12.25 -6.66
CA THR A 48 2.57 11.80 -6.30
C THR A 48 3.01 12.41 -4.97
N ILE A 49 3.93 11.74 -4.27
CA ILE A 49 4.54 12.28 -3.04
C ILE A 49 5.20 13.64 -3.29
N ALA A 50 5.84 13.85 -4.44
CA ALA A 50 6.45 15.13 -4.78
C ALA A 50 5.42 16.27 -4.84
N GLN A 51 4.24 16.04 -5.42
CA GLN A 51 3.16 17.03 -5.45
C GLN A 51 2.71 17.41 -4.04
N LEU A 52 2.47 16.42 -3.18
CA LEU A 52 2.09 16.64 -1.78
C LEU A 52 3.17 17.41 -1.01
N GLN A 53 4.45 17.09 -1.20
CA GLN A 53 5.57 17.80 -0.57
C GLN A 53 5.67 19.27 -1.01
N THR A 54 5.25 19.60 -2.23
CA THR A 54 5.18 20.99 -2.72
C THR A 54 3.92 21.75 -2.29
N GLY A 55 3.07 21.14 -1.45
CA GLY A 55 1.88 21.79 -0.89
C GLY A 55 0.59 21.55 -1.67
N ALA A 56 0.55 20.56 -2.58
CA ALA A 56 -0.72 20.12 -3.16
C ALA A 56 -1.62 19.53 -2.06
N VAL A 57 -2.92 19.83 -2.12
CA VAL A 57 -3.91 19.41 -1.13
C VAL A 57 -4.80 18.34 -1.73
N ILE A 58 -5.02 17.26 -0.98
CA ILE A 58 -6.04 16.26 -1.30
C ILE A 58 -7.41 16.90 -1.04
N VAL A 59 -8.25 16.97 -2.07
CA VAL A 59 -9.59 17.56 -2.03
C VAL A 59 -10.65 16.49 -1.81
#